data_AF-A0AAV7LI55-F1
#
_entry.id   AF-A0AAV7LI55-F1
#
_cell.length_a   1.000
_cell.length_b   1.000
_cell.length_c   1.000
_cell.angle_alpha   90.00
_cell.angle_beta   90.00
_cell.angle_gamma   90.00
#
_symmetry.space_group_name_H-M   'P 1'
#
loop_
_entity.id
_entity.type
_entity.pdbx_description
1 polymer ?
#
loop_
_entity_poly.entity_id
_entity_poly.type
_entity_poly.pdbx_seq_one_letter_code
_entity_poly.pdbx_strand_id
1 'polypeptide(L)'
;MPGGRSSHKNTGKPARQLLFSEALLQAKGVSLPTATQPSATYQEMADPAKEPTMDRILQEISAVGRRLEGMDSAMVSMAVEMKSIRTEIASFQTRVLGLEQRVSKAEAHASSFQDRDPELLFLRSKLTDLEDRNRRDNVRFIGFPENIEGEDLHRFLRDTLPRLTGTTFEPPLEFQRAHRLSPRRTGTDARPNRS
;
A
#
# COMPACT_ATOMS: atom_id res chain seq x y z
N MET A 1 31.05 14.74 -52.01
CA MET A 1 29.74 15.40 -52.11
C MET A 1 29.19 15.59 -50.70
N PRO A 2 28.78 16.81 -50.32
CA PRO A 2 28.61 17.24 -48.92
C PRO A 2 27.14 17.23 -48.44
N GLY A 3 26.94 17.35 -47.13
CA GLY A 3 25.73 17.98 -46.58
C GLY A 3 24.97 17.16 -45.53
N GLY A 4 24.88 17.68 -44.30
CA GLY A 4 23.99 17.14 -43.27
C GLY A 4 24.30 17.62 -41.85
N ARG A 5 24.00 18.88 -41.54
CA ARG A 5 24.09 19.48 -40.20
C ARG A 5 22.99 18.98 -39.25
N SER A 6 23.36 18.92 -37.97
CA SER A 6 22.58 19.35 -36.78
C SER A 6 21.23 18.68 -36.44
N SER A 7 21.17 18.03 -35.26
CA SER A 7 20.43 18.58 -34.11
C SER A 7 20.47 17.64 -32.90
N HIS A 8 21.13 18.09 -31.83
CA HIS A 8 20.92 17.57 -30.49
C HIS A 8 19.46 17.77 -30.07
N LYS A 9 18.73 16.67 -29.86
CA LYS A 9 17.41 16.71 -29.22
C LYS A 9 17.61 16.73 -27.70
N ASN A 10 17.70 17.94 -27.16
CA ASN A 10 17.61 18.20 -25.73
C ASN A 10 16.12 18.23 -25.35
N THR A 11 15.58 17.10 -24.88
CA THR A 11 14.18 17.02 -24.40
C THR A 11 14.11 17.48 -22.95
N GLY A 12 14.11 18.81 -22.77
CA GLY A 12 13.81 19.46 -21.49
C GLY A 12 12.41 19.09 -21.01
N LYS A 13 12.34 18.47 -19.83
CA LYS A 13 11.11 18.23 -19.07
C LYS A 13 10.45 19.58 -18.72
N PRO A 14 9.11 19.70 -18.73
CA PRO A 14 8.44 20.96 -18.45
C PRO A 14 8.53 21.34 -16.97
N ALA A 15 8.57 22.66 -16.76
CA ALA A 15 8.69 23.36 -15.50
C ALA A 15 7.62 22.92 -14.47
N ARG A 16 8.06 22.22 -13.43
CA ARG A 16 7.29 21.95 -12.20
C ARG A 16 7.78 22.76 -10.98
N GLN A 17 8.60 23.78 -11.22
CA GLN A 17 9.12 24.68 -10.18
C GLN A 17 8.44 26.06 -10.16
N LEU A 18 7.53 26.36 -11.08
CA LEU A 18 6.88 27.67 -11.18
C LEU A 18 5.45 27.70 -10.60
N LEU A 19 5.06 26.75 -9.76
CA LEU A 19 3.71 26.70 -9.17
C LEU A 19 3.69 26.87 -7.65
N PHE A 20 4.80 27.31 -7.04
CA PHE A 20 4.85 27.56 -5.59
C PHE A 20 5.05 29.02 -5.19
N SER A 21 5.40 29.90 -6.12
CA SER A 21 5.58 31.34 -5.85
C SER A 21 4.30 32.16 -5.96
N GLU A 22 3.32 31.69 -6.73
CA GLU A 22 2.09 32.46 -7.00
C GLU A 22 1.02 32.29 -5.90
N ALA A 23 1.06 31.20 -5.15
CA ALA A 23 0.09 30.89 -4.10
C ALA A 23 0.34 31.59 -2.75
N LEU A 24 1.48 32.27 -2.57
CA LEU A 24 1.80 33.01 -1.34
C LEU A 24 1.54 34.52 -1.45
N LEU A 25 1.25 35.05 -2.64
CA LEU A 25 0.99 36.47 -2.85
C LEU A 25 -0.49 36.88 -2.72
N GLN A 26 -1.44 35.94 -2.61
CA GLN A 26 -2.86 36.28 -2.44
C GLN A 26 -3.34 36.35 -0.99
N ALA A 27 -2.46 36.12 0.00
CA ALA A 27 -2.82 36.15 1.42
C ALA A 27 -2.05 37.23 2.18
N LYS A 28 -2.19 38.50 1.76
CA LYS A 28 -2.09 39.71 2.60
C LYS A 28 -2.33 40.93 1.72
N GLY A 29 -3.47 41.60 1.94
CA GLY A 29 -3.83 42.84 1.25
C GLY A 29 -2.85 43.97 1.58
N VAL A 30 -1.79 44.08 0.79
CA VAL A 30 -0.87 45.22 0.79
C VAL A 30 -1.06 45.93 -0.55
N SER A 31 -1.80 47.04 -0.53
CA SER A 31 -1.91 47.94 -1.69
C SER A 31 -0.58 48.63 -1.94
N LEU A 32 -0.07 48.57 -3.17
CA LEU A 32 1.03 49.43 -3.62
C LEU A 32 0.54 50.89 -3.67
N PRO A 33 1.31 51.88 -3.19
CA PRO A 33 0.98 53.28 -3.42
C PRO A 33 1.29 53.66 -4.88
N THR A 34 0.29 54.27 -5.53
CA THR A 34 0.38 54.91 -6.84
C THR A 34 1.47 55.97 -6.85
N ALA A 35 2.43 55.85 -7.78
CA ALA A 35 3.42 56.89 -8.04
C ALA A 35 2.79 58.06 -8.78
N THR A 36 2.32 59.08 -8.04
CA THR A 36 2.05 60.40 -8.59
C THR A 36 3.40 61.13 -8.71
N GLN A 37 3.86 61.38 -9.94
CA GLN A 37 4.97 62.30 -10.15
C GLN A 37 4.52 63.74 -9.86
N PRO A 38 5.23 64.51 -9.02
CA PRO A 38 5.01 65.95 -8.94
C PRO A 38 5.82 66.66 -10.02
N SER A 39 5.12 67.44 -10.83
CA SER A 39 5.63 68.39 -11.80
C SER A 39 6.63 69.37 -11.16
N ALA A 40 7.75 69.59 -11.84
CA ALA A 40 8.76 70.56 -11.46
C ALA A 40 8.18 71.99 -11.48
N THR A 41 8.12 72.63 -10.32
CA THR A 41 8.03 74.10 -10.19
C THR A 41 9.20 74.50 -9.30
N TYR A 42 10.20 75.14 -9.90
CA TYR A 42 11.36 75.66 -9.19
C TYR A 42 10.95 76.97 -8.51
N GLN A 43 10.78 76.94 -7.20
CA GLN A 43 10.80 78.13 -6.37
C GLN A 43 11.96 77.98 -5.38
N GLU A 44 13.08 78.60 -5.74
CA GLU A 44 14.26 78.80 -4.92
C GLU A 44 13.93 79.76 -3.78
N MET A 45 13.90 79.27 -2.54
CA MET A 45 14.23 80.02 -1.31
C MET A 45 14.86 79.03 -0.31
N ALA A 46 16.19 78.90 -0.41
CA ALA A 46 16.99 78.21 0.60
C ALA A 46 17.07 79.08 1.85
N ASP A 47 16.48 78.60 2.94
CA ASP A 47 16.65 79.12 4.30
C ASP A 47 18.03 78.65 4.83
N PRO A 48 18.96 79.55 5.20
CA PRO A 48 20.31 79.15 5.56
C PRO A 48 20.38 78.61 7.00
N ALA A 49 20.85 77.36 7.11
CA ALA A 49 21.41 76.73 8.30
C ALA A 49 20.44 76.39 9.46
N LYS A 50 19.82 75.21 9.36
CA LYS A 50 19.92 74.25 10.49
C LYS A 50 20.90 73.17 10.09
N GLU A 51 22.19 73.42 10.33
CA GLU A 51 23.10 72.31 10.52
C GLU A 51 22.48 71.36 11.54
N PRO A 52 22.47 70.03 11.30
CA PRO A 52 21.95 69.10 12.28
C PRO A 52 22.66 69.38 13.61
N THR A 53 21.90 69.82 14.61
CA THR A 53 22.46 70.05 15.94
C THR A 53 23.08 68.74 16.39
N MET A 54 24.25 68.82 17.04
CA MET A 54 25.01 67.64 17.50
C MET A 54 24.10 66.63 18.24
N ASP A 55 23.13 67.13 19.01
CA ASP A 55 22.12 66.33 19.71
C ASP A 55 21.28 65.44 18.78
N ARG A 56 20.88 65.93 17.61
CA ARG A 56 20.09 65.17 16.64
C ARG A 56 20.92 64.04 16.00
N ILE A 57 22.19 64.31 15.73
CA ILE A 57 23.14 63.29 15.23
C ILE A 57 23.34 62.20 16.28
N LEU A 58 23.58 62.58 17.54
CA LEU A 58 23.72 61.64 18.66
C LEU A 58 22.45 60.80 18.86
N GLN A 59 21.28 61.42 18.71
CA GLN A 59 20.00 60.71 18.78
C GLN A 59 19.85 59.66 17.68
N GLU A 60 20.19 59.99 16.43
CA GLU A 60 20.16 59.02 15.32
C GLU A 60 21.19 57.91 15.48
N ILE A 61 22.42 58.22 15.92
CA ILE A 61 23.44 57.20 16.23
C ILE A 61 22.92 56.24 17.31
N SER A 62 22.27 56.75 18.36
CA SER A 62 21.66 55.91 19.39
C SER A 62 20.54 55.02 18.83
N ALA A 63 19.75 55.53 17.87
CA ALA A 63 18.68 54.79 17.24
C ALA A 63 19.22 53.69 16.31
N VAL A 64 20.31 53.96 15.59
CA VAL A 64 21.04 52.96 14.79
C VAL A 64 21.63 51.89 15.70
N GLY A 65 22.24 52.26 16.83
CA GLY A 65 22.75 51.31 17.83
C GLY A 65 21.68 50.34 18.31
N ARG A 66 20.51 50.85 18.72
CA ARG A 66 19.36 50.00 19.12
C ARG A 66 18.87 49.09 18.00
N ARG A 67 18.87 49.55 16.74
CA ARG A 67 18.50 48.72 15.59
C ARG A 67 19.51 47.60 15.34
N LEU A 68 20.81 47.89 15.48
CA LEU A 68 21.88 46.88 15.36
C LEU A 68 21.76 45.82 16.46
N GLU A 69 21.54 46.21 17.71
CA GLU A 69 21.30 45.27 18.82
C GLU A 69 20.09 44.36 18.55
N GLY A 70 19.01 44.93 17.99
CA GLY A 70 17.83 44.18 17.57
C GLY A 70 18.14 43.19 16.43
N MET A 71 18.95 43.59 15.46
CA MET A 71 19.41 42.72 14.36
C MET A 71 20.31 41.60 14.88
N ASP A 72 21.25 41.89 15.78
CA ASP A 72 22.13 40.90 16.39
C ASP A 72 21.32 39.84 17.15
N SER A 73 20.32 40.30 17.91
CA SER A 73 19.40 39.40 18.63
C SER A 73 18.62 38.50 17.66
N ALA A 74 18.10 39.06 16.56
CA ALA A 74 17.39 38.29 15.53
C ALA A 74 18.31 37.30 14.81
N MET A 75 19.56 37.69 14.50
CA MET A 75 20.56 36.80 13.89
C MET A 75 20.92 35.64 14.79
N VAL A 76 21.08 35.88 16.10
CA VAL A 76 21.31 34.81 17.08
C VAL A 76 20.11 33.85 17.14
N SER A 77 18.88 34.37 17.19
CA SER A 77 17.67 33.54 17.16
C SER A 77 17.60 32.66 15.91
N MET A 78 17.86 33.25 14.74
CA MET A 78 17.86 32.52 13.47
C MET A 78 18.97 31.46 13.41
N ALA A 79 20.14 31.73 13.99
CA ALA A 79 21.21 30.75 14.08
C ALA A 79 20.83 29.54 14.95
N VAL A 80 20.10 29.77 16.04
CA VAL A 80 19.54 28.72 16.91
C VAL A 80 18.50 27.89 16.16
N GLU A 81 17.54 28.53 15.50
CA GLU A 81 16.51 27.85 14.71
C GLU A 81 17.13 27.02 13.56
N MET A 82 18.11 27.57 12.84
CA MET A 82 18.85 26.82 11.81
C MET A 82 19.57 25.59 12.38
N LYS A 83 20.08 25.68 13.62
CA LYS A 83 20.68 24.51 14.30
C LYS A 83 19.61 23.47 14.63
N SER A 84 18.44 23.88 15.10
CA SER A 84 17.29 22.98 15.34
C SER A 84 16.88 22.25 14.05
N ILE A 85 16.66 22.99 12.97
CA ILE A 85 16.28 22.42 11.66
C ILE A 85 17.31 21.40 11.18
N ARG A 86 18.62 21.70 11.33
CA ARG A 86 19.68 20.74 10.98
C ARG A 86 19.57 19.43 11.77
N THR A 87 19.28 19.51 13.07
CA THR A 87 19.11 18.31 13.90
C THR A 87 17.86 17.51 13.53
N GLU A 88 16.76 18.19 13.20
CA GLU A 88 15.53 17.54 12.76
C GLU A 88 15.72 16.85 11.40
N ILE A 89 16.40 17.50 10.45
CA ILE A 89 16.73 16.90 9.15
C ILE A 89 17.58 15.64 9.33
N ALA A 90 18.61 15.68 10.18
CA ALA A 90 19.43 14.51 10.46
C ALA A 90 18.59 13.35 11.06
N SER A 91 17.69 13.67 11.98
CA SER A 91 16.75 12.70 12.56
C SER A 91 15.82 12.09 11.49
N PHE A 92 15.27 12.92 10.60
CA PHE A 92 14.45 12.44 9.48
C PHE A 92 15.23 11.56 8.52
N GLN A 93 16.47 11.91 8.18
CA GLN A 93 17.32 11.07 7.34
C GLN A 93 17.52 9.67 7.94
N THR A 94 17.82 9.58 9.24
CA THR A 94 17.95 8.29 9.93
C THR A 94 16.64 7.49 9.90
N ARG A 95 15.50 8.15 10.13
CA ARG A 95 14.19 7.50 10.11
C ARG A 95 13.82 6.98 8.72
N VAL A 96 14.09 7.77 7.68
CA VAL A 96 13.83 7.39 6.28
C VAL A 96 14.66 6.17 5.88
N LEU A 97 15.96 6.17 6.17
CA LEU A 97 16.82 5.02 5.90
C LEU A 97 16.33 3.75 6.62
N GLY A 98 15.88 3.89 7.88
CA GLY A 98 15.29 2.79 8.63
C GLY A 98 13.99 2.26 8.02
N LEU A 99 13.14 3.15 7.47
CA LEU A 99 11.92 2.77 6.77
C LEU A 99 12.22 2.08 5.45
N GLU A 100 13.14 2.62 4.64
CA GLU A 100 13.57 2.01 3.37
C GLU A 100 14.08 0.58 3.59
N GLN A 101 14.90 0.36 4.63
CA GLN A 101 15.38 -0.98 4.96
C GLN A 101 14.24 -1.92 5.38
N ARG A 102 13.27 -1.44 6.16
CA ARG A 102 12.12 -2.25 6.58
C ARG A 102 11.20 -2.59 5.41
N VAL A 103 10.97 -1.64 4.51
CA VAL A 103 10.18 -1.85 3.28
C VAL A 103 10.87 -2.88 2.41
N SER A 104 12.17 -2.73 2.15
CA SER A 104 12.95 -3.70 1.37
C SER A 104 12.88 -5.12 1.95
N LYS A 105 12.96 -5.27 3.28
CA LYS A 105 12.77 -6.58 3.95
C LYS A 105 11.36 -7.12 3.80
N ALA A 106 10.34 -6.26 3.94
CA ALA A 106 8.94 -6.67 3.81
C ALA A 106 8.63 -7.11 2.37
N GLU A 107 9.12 -6.38 1.37
CA GLU A 107 8.99 -6.73 -0.04
C GLU A 107 9.67 -8.07 -0.36
N ALA A 108 10.91 -8.27 0.10
CA ALA A 108 11.60 -9.55 -0.09
C ALA A 108 10.83 -10.73 0.53
N HIS A 109 10.23 -10.52 1.71
CA HIS A 109 9.41 -11.55 2.34
C HIS A 109 8.11 -11.81 1.58
N ALA A 110 7.43 -10.76 1.10
CA ALA A 110 6.22 -10.89 0.30
C ALA A 110 6.47 -11.65 -1.01
N SER A 111 7.56 -11.34 -1.73
CA SER A 111 7.95 -12.09 -2.92
C SER A 111 8.21 -13.56 -2.61
N SER A 112 8.86 -13.86 -1.48
CA SER A 112 9.11 -15.26 -1.07
C SER A 112 7.85 -16.09 -0.82
N PHE A 113 6.71 -15.45 -0.54
CA PHE A 113 5.41 -16.13 -0.44
C PHE A 113 4.76 -16.32 -1.80
N GLN A 114 4.82 -15.30 -2.67
CA GLN A 114 4.30 -15.42 -4.04
C GLN A 114 4.98 -16.55 -4.81
N ASP A 115 6.29 -16.76 -4.59
CA ASP A 115 7.04 -17.86 -5.20
C ASP A 115 6.59 -19.25 -4.70
N ARG A 116 5.96 -19.33 -3.51
CA ARG A 116 5.48 -20.59 -2.89
C ARG A 116 4.04 -20.93 -3.26
N ASP A 117 3.23 -19.97 -3.67
CA ASP A 117 1.86 -20.19 -4.13
C ASP A 117 1.73 -21.27 -5.22
N PRO A 118 2.59 -21.34 -6.27
CA PRO A 118 2.48 -22.40 -7.27
C PRO A 118 2.77 -23.79 -6.69
N GLU A 119 3.71 -23.91 -5.75
CA GLU A 119 4.01 -25.18 -5.08
C GLU A 119 2.83 -25.65 -4.23
N LEU A 120 2.18 -24.74 -3.50
CA LEU A 120 0.97 -25.03 -2.73
C LEU A 120 -0.18 -25.49 -3.62
N LEU A 121 -0.40 -24.82 -4.76
CA LEU A 121 -1.42 -25.22 -5.72
C LEU A 121 -1.13 -26.60 -6.33
N PHE A 122 0.13 -26.86 -6.67
CA PHE A 122 0.57 -28.17 -7.17
C PHE A 122 0.35 -29.27 -6.13
N LEU A 123 0.76 -29.03 -4.88
CA LEU A 123 0.62 -30.00 -3.80
C LEU A 123 -0.86 -30.26 -3.49
N ARG A 124 -1.70 -29.23 -3.51
CA ARG A 124 -3.15 -29.36 -3.35
C ARG A 124 -3.76 -30.22 -4.46
N SER A 125 -3.39 -29.95 -5.72
CA SER A 125 -3.83 -30.75 -6.86
C SER A 125 -3.43 -32.23 -6.72
N LYS A 126 -2.17 -32.47 -6.32
CA LYS A 126 -1.66 -33.83 -6.08
C LYS A 126 -2.40 -34.53 -4.94
N LEU A 127 -2.73 -33.82 -3.87
CA LEU A 127 -3.50 -34.37 -2.75
C LEU A 127 -4.92 -34.75 -3.20
N THR A 128 -5.59 -33.89 -3.98
CA THR A 128 -6.90 -34.21 -4.56
C THR A 128 -6.84 -35.43 -5.47
N ASP A 129 -5.87 -35.52 -6.39
CA ASP A 129 -5.70 -36.70 -7.26
C ASP A 129 -5.45 -37.98 -6.45
N LEU A 130 -4.66 -37.91 -5.37
CA LEU A 130 -4.44 -39.05 -4.48
C LEU A 130 -5.71 -39.45 -3.73
N GLU A 131 -6.48 -38.49 -3.23
CA GLU A 131 -7.76 -38.76 -2.55
C GLU A 131 -8.77 -39.39 -3.53
N ASP A 132 -8.87 -38.87 -4.74
CA ASP A 132 -9.75 -39.38 -5.79
C ASP A 132 -9.36 -40.80 -6.20
N ARG A 133 -8.06 -41.08 -6.39
CA ARG A 133 -7.58 -42.45 -6.67
C ARG A 133 -7.83 -43.40 -5.52
N ASN A 134 -7.67 -42.94 -4.28
CA ASN A 134 -7.94 -43.76 -3.10
C ASN A 134 -9.43 -44.11 -2.97
N ARG A 135 -10.31 -43.19 -3.39
CA ARG A 135 -11.77 -43.39 -3.34
C ARG A 135 -12.39 -43.91 -4.63
N ARG A 136 -11.63 -44.03 -5.71
CA ARG A 136 -12.14 -44.38 -7.05
C ARG A 136 -12.95 -45.67 -7.06
N ASP A 137 -12.52 -46.66 -6.29
CA ASP A 137 -13.14 -47.98 -6.25
C ASP A 137 -14.19 -48.10 -5.12
N ASN A 138 -14.41 -47.02 -4.35
CA ASN A 138 -15.37 -46.99 -3.26
C ASN A 138 -16.73 -46.47 -3.76
N VAL A 139 -17.73 -47.35 -3.79
CA VAL A 139 -19.11 -46.98 -4.13
C VAL A 139 -19.96 -46.85 -2.87
N ARG A 140 -20.72 -45.74 -2.75
CA ARG A 140 -21.65 -45.50 -1.65
C ARG A 140 -23.10 -45.67 -2.11
N PHE A 141 -23.79 -46.62 -1.50
CA PHE A 141 -25.22 -46.83 -1.73
C PHE A 141 -26.04 -46.13 -0.65
N ILE A 142 -26.99 -45.30 -1.05
CA ILE A 142 -27.86 -44.49 -0.17
C ILE A 142 -29.32 -44.85 -0.46
N GLY A 143 -30.16 -44.89 0.58
CA GLY A 143 -31.61 -45.12 0.43
C GLY A 143 -32.09 -46.53 0.75
N PHE A 144 -31.19 -47.45 1.10
CA PHE A 144 -31.59 -48.77 1.62
C PHE A 144 -32.17 -48.65 3.04
N PRO A 145 -33.36 -49.23 3.32
CA PRO A 145 -33.88 -49.35 4.68
C PRO A 145 -32.91 -50.12 5.56
N GLU A 146 -32.85 -49.81 6.85
CA GLU A 146 -31.93 -50.50 7.74
C GLU A 146 -32.32 -51.97 7.94
N ASN A 147 -31.33 -52.87 7.96
CA ASN A 147 -31.50 -54.31 8.19
C ASN A 147 -32.10 -55.10 7.02
N ILE A 148 -32.29 -54.47 5.85
CA ILE A 148 -32.73 -55.18 4.64
C ILE A 148 -31.68 -56.17 4.13
N GLU A 149 -30.42 -55.89 4.45
CA GLU A 149 -29.25 -56.69 4.09
C GLU A 149 -29.18 -58.05 4.80
N GLY A 150 -29.90 -58.23 5.91
CA GLY A 150 -29.84 -59.45 6.73
C GLY A 150 -28.50 -59.61 7.46
N GLU A 151 -28.02 -60.85 7.55
CA GLU A 151 -26.77 -61.19 8.28
C GLU A 151 -25.51 -61.04 7.41
N ASP A 152 -25.65 -61.16 6.08
CA ASP A 152 -24.53 -61.09 5.13
C ASP A 152 -24.74 -60.02 4.05
N LEU A 153 -24.05 -58.89 4.25
CA LEU A 153 -24.07 -57.74 3.34
C LEU A 153 -23.48 -58.07 1.96
N HIS A 154 -22.48 -58.94 1.88
CA HIS A 154 -21.85 -59.29 0.60
C HIS A 154 -22.81 -60.09 -0.28
N ARG A 155 -23.51 -61.06 0.31
CA ARG A 155 -24.54 -61.83 -0.40
C ARG A 155 -25.69 -60.92 -0.86
N PHE A 156 -26.18 -60.06 0.03
CA PHE A 156 -27.22 -59.10 -0.33
C PHE A 156 -26.83 -58.23 -1.53
N LEU A 157 -25.62 -57.69 -1.56
CA LEU A 157 -25.14 -56.85 -2.66
C LEU A 157 -24.97 -57.64 -3.97
N ARG A 158 -24.43 -58.86 -3.92
CA ARG A 158 -24.30 -59.73 -5.11
C ARG A 158 -25.64 -60.04 -5.77
N ASP A 159 -26.66 -60.26 -4.96
CA ASP A 159 -27.99 -60.58 -5.47
C ASP A 159 -28.74 -59.32 -5.94
N THR A 160 -28.57 -58.20 -5.22
CA THR A 160 -29.39 -57.00 -5.41
C THR A 160 -28.86 -56.08 -6.51
N LEU A 161 -27.54 -55.95 -6.68
CA LEU A 161 -26.98 -55.07 -7.69
C LEU A 161 -27.36 -55.48 -9.12
N PRO A 162 -27.26 -56.75 -9.55
CA PRO A 162 -27.71 -57.16 -10.88
C PRO A 162 -29.19 -56.87 -11.13
N ARG A 163 -30.03 -57.03 -10.10
CA ARG A 163 -31.47 -56.73 -10.17
C ARG A 163 -31.74 -55.24 -10.32
N LEU A 164 -30.99 -54.39 -9.63
CA LEU A 164 -31.16 -52.93 -9.69
C LEU A 164 -30.62 -52.32 -10.98
N THR A 165 -29.48 -52.81 -11.48
CA THR A 165 -28.85 -52.30 -12.70
C THR A 165 -29.40 -52.95 -13.97
N GLY A 166 -30.17 -54.04 -13.85
CA GLY A 166 -30.64 -54.84 -14.99
C GLY A 166 -29.50 -55.45 -15.80
N THR A 167 -28.30 -55.56 -15.21
CA THR A 167 -27.07 -55.97 -15.89
C THR A 167 -26.50 -57.21 -15.23
N THR A 168 -26.15 -58.21 -16.03
CA THR A 168 -25.39 -59.37 -15.58
C THR A 168 -23.90 -59.02 -15.63
N PHE A 169 -23.20 -59.20 -14.50
CA PHE A 169 -21.77 -58.94 -14.41
C PHE A 169 -20.99 -60.22 -14.69
N GLU A 170 -20.15 -60.21 -15.74
CA GLU A 170 -19.18 -61.27 -16.03
C GLU A 170 -17.77 -60.66 -16.12
N PRO A 171 -16.82 -61.03 -15.23
CA PRO A 171 -16.96 -61.95 -14.10
C PRO A 171 -17.87 -61.43 -12.97
N PRO A 172 -18.31 -62.30 -12.03
CA PRO A 172 -19.14 -61.91 -10.90
C PRO A 172 -18.51 -60.77 -10.08
N LEU A 173 -19.35 -59.88 -9.52
CA LEU A 173 -18.88 -58.77 -8.69
C LEU A 173 -18.06 -59.26 -7.50
N GLU A 174 -16.80 -58.80 -7.45
CA GLU A 174 -15.90 -58.99 -6.32
C GLU A 174 -15.87 -57.73 -5.47
N PHE A 175 -15.89 -57.92 -4.14
CA PHE A 175 -15.87 -56.81 -3.19
C PHE A 175 -14.67 -57.00 -2.26
N GLN A 176 -13.75 -56.04 -2.26
CA GLN A 176 -12.64 -56.04 -1.31
C GLN A 176 -13.15 -55.82 0.14
N ARG A 177 -14.13 -54.94 0.30
CA ARG A 177 -14.77 -54.64 1.58
C ARG A 177 -16.18 -54.11 1.36
N ALA A 178 -17.15 -54.61 2.11
CA ALA A 178 -18.48 -54.02 2.20
C ALA A 178 -18.81 -53.78 3.67
N HIS A 179 -19.22 -52.56 4.02
CA HIS A 179 -19.61 -52.22 5.38
C HIS A 179 -20.58 -51.04 5.42
N ARG A 180 -21.34 -50.95 6.50
CA ARG A 180 -22.19 -49.79 6.79
C ARG A 180 -21.30 -48.66 7.33
N LEU A 181 -21.53 -47.44 6.85
CA LEU A 181 -20.83 -46.24 7.34
C LEU A 181 -21.34 -45.78 8.72
N SER A 182 -22.47 -46.32 9.19
CA SER A 182 -23.04 -45.97 10.50
C SER A 182 -23.40 -47.23 11.30
N PRO A 183 -23.38 -47.13 12.64
CA PRO A 183 -23.82 -48.22 13.52
C PRO A 183 -25.24 -48.68 13.22
N ARG A 184 -25.55 -49.94 13.56
CA ARG A 184 -26.89 -50.51 13.38
C ARG A 184 -27.87 -49.80 14.32
N ARG A 185 -28.91 -49.15 13.77
CA ARG A 185 -29.99 -48.62 14.63
C ARG A 185 -30.95 -49.76 14.94
N THR A 186 -31.14 -50.04 16.22
CA THR A 186 -32.10 -51.02 16.72
C THR A 186 -33.32 -50.27 17.25
N GLY A 187 -34.44 -50.32 16.53
CA GLY A 187 -35.70 -49.67 16.90
C GLY A 187 -36.61 -49.35 15.72
N THR A 188 -37.85 -48.92 15.99
CA THR A 188 -38.92 -48.60 15.00
C THR A 188 -38.64 -47.40 14.08
N ASP A 189 -37.44 -46.81 14.14
CA ASP A 189 -37.01 -45.67 13.31
C ASP A 189 -35.88 -46.09 12.35
N ALA A 190 -36.12 -47.16 11.59
CA ALA A 190 -35.22 -47.73 10.57
C ALA A 190 -35.23 -46.91 9.27
N ARG A 191 -35.04 -45.58 9.36
CA ARG A 191 -34.96 -44.70 8.19
C ARG A 191 -33.59 -44.85 7.50
N PRO A 192 -33.53 -44.77 6.16
CA PRO A 192 -32.25 -44.83 5.44
C PRO A 192 -31.31 -43.71 5.90
N ASN A 193 -30.02 -44.02 6.01
CA ASN A 193 -29.01 -43.04 6.37
C ASN A 193 -28.93 -41.91 5.31
N ARG A 194 -29.15 -40.66 5.74
CA ARG A 194 -28.97 -39.45 4.93
C ARG A 194 -27.69 -38.74 5.38
N SER A 195 -26.58 -39.04 4.74
CA SER A 195 -25.40 -38.18 4.72
C SER A 195 -24.58 -38.44 3.49
#